data_AF-A0A396YMD1-F1
#
_entry.id   AF-A0A396YMD1-F1
#
_cell.length_a   1.000
_cell.length_b   1.000
_cell.length_c   1.000
_cell.angle_alpha   90.00
_cell.angle_beta   90.00
_cell.angle_gamma   90.00
#
_symmetry.space_group_name_H-M   'P 1'
#
loop_
_entity.id
_entity.type
_entity.pdbx_description
1 polymer ?
#
loop_
_entity_poly.entity_id
_entity_poly.type
_entity_poly.pdbx_seq_one_letter_code
_entity_poly.pdbx_strand_id
1 'polypeptide(L)'
;MKSIQRKISSAFIILLTGVLIACGAELPIQELSDAKNSITRAKSAGAEKYAPAELEEARKSLLNAHQKASEEDLAETKKSAEYARAKALDASEKSFPSAVDEARKESTSSIDSADEAYAAQLASEPYNSAVQLRKEGDTLRETADRTLESYPRESGDDAKLRTRLAAFDQYEASRQKYADSKKAADESKVLALSQKQQLIDSLADIEKNLNDADKYAEGKDPEVSETRNRLDSAKTKIEDGKIKDGYADIDEIRKKSGELVAKNIKAYAEKQKELAKQSIASATTKLASFDKTKINASRDFQVSYQRAEENLKAAEESRVSAEDLYSSEKYEDSIARSEEAIRLSRIVVDQSAELAERMERKTSSDKVANRDTKTGKDGKTDKTETTDGKNSSQKWGEDGLPEGWKRYVVRKKVPADCLWRIAKDKRHYGTSKLWKRIYEANRGKIRNPNLIFPKQVLLIPPAKGPTKFDKTKAPSKKKPAAAEEVEAIEQNQKPATTEEAEPETGGEDAESKKKNEVKEPETSGDEAGSEAAPEEENAEEENPENLQ
;
A
#
# COMPACT_ATOMS: atom_id res chain seq x y z
N MET A 1 -124.50 21.15 -15.91
CA MET A 1 -125.48 21.29 -17.01
C MET A 1 -124.72 21.45 -18.32
N LYS A 2 -125.13 20.65 -19.32
CA LYS A 2 -124.89 20.65 -20.78
C LYS A 2 -124.04 21.77 -21.43
N SER A 3 -123.06 21.36 -22.24
CA SER A 3 -122.97 21.52 -23.72
C SER A 3 -121.50 21.27 -24.12
N ILE A 4 -121.08 20.26 -24.91
CA ILE A 4 -121.44 19.71 -26.23
C ILE A 4 -121.16 20.67 -27.42
N GLN A 5 -120.02 20.36 -28.07
CA GLN A 5 -119.70 20.39 -29.51
C GLN A 5 -119.54 21.73 -30.24
N ARG A 6 -118.38 21.92 -30.90
CA ARG A 6 -118.23 21.67 -32.36
C ARG A 6 -116.78 21.81 -32.85
N LYS A 7 -116.44 20.93 -33.79
CA LYS A 7 -115.20 20.85 -34.60
C LYS A 7 -115.05 22.06 -35.54
N ILE A 8 -113.83 22.36 -35.98
CA ILE A 8 -113.41 22.48 -37.39
C ILE A 8 -111.88 22.69 -37.46
N SER A 9 -111.27 21.96 -38.39
CA SER A 9 -109.85 21.87 -38.74
C SER A 9 -109.27 23.15 -39.36
N SER A 10 -107.97 23.41 -39.14
CA SER A 10 -107.09 23.91 -40.20
C SER A 10 -105.62 23.70 -39.84
N ALA A 11 -104.92 23.16 -40.82
CA ALA A 11 -103.54 22.71 -40.80
C ALA A 11 -102.55 23.88 -40.68
N PHE A 12 -101.52 23.71 -39.84
CA PHE A 12 -100.22 24.36 -40.01
C PHE A 12 -99.17 23.69 -39.10
N ILE A 13 -97.91 23.67 -39.55
CA ILE A 13 -96.70 23.19 -38.84
C ILE A 13 -96.57 21.65 -38.93
N ILE A 14 -95.57 21.06 -39.58
CA ILE A 14 -94.15 20.92 -39.17
C ILE A 14 -93.35 20.66 -40.48
N LEU A 15 -92.50 21.59 -40.91
CA LEU A 15 -91.04 21.56 -40.73
C LEU A 15 -90.34 20.35 -41.40
N LEU A 16 -89.96 20.56 -42.66
CA LEU A 16 -88.67 20.22 -43.27
C LEU A 16 -87.79 19.23 -42.48
N THR A 17 -88.00 17.93 -42.65
CA THR A 17 -87.00 16.92 -42.25
C THR A 17 -86.92 15.84 -43.33
N GLY A 18 -85.68 15.56 -43.75
CA GLY A 18 -85.38 14.27 -44.39
C GLY A 18 -84.69 14.30 -45.75
N VAL A 19 -83.56 15.01 -45.91
CA VAL A 19 -82.45 14.56 -46.77
C VAL A 19 -81.14 15.16 -46.25
N LEU A 20 -80.42 14.48 -45.36
CA LEU A 20 -78.97 14.56 -45.18
C LEU A 20 -78.50 13.28 -44.44
N ILE A 21 -78.46 12.16 -45.16
CA ILE A 21 -77.52 11.08 -44.80
C ILE A 21 -76.22 11.43 -45.53
N ALA A 22 -75.42 12.31 -44.92
CA ALA A 22 -74.01 12.40 -45.24
C ALA A 22 -73.30 11.48 -44.24
N CYS A 23 -72.93 10.29 -44.72
CA CYS A 23 -72.06 9.36 -44.01
C CYS A 23 -70.70 10.03 -43.77
N GLY A 24 -70.54 10.69 -42.62
CA GLY A 24 -69.23 11.06 -42.10
C GLY A 24 -68.57 9.82 -41.51
N ALA A 25 -67.80 9.10 -42.32
CA ALA A 25 -66.90 8.09 -41.77
C ALA A 25 -65.85 8.81 -40.90
N GLU A 26 -65.61 8.28 -39.70
CA GLU A 26 -64.66 8.86 -38.74
C GLU A 26 -63.23 8.60 -39.22
N LEU A 27 -62.34 9.59 -39.04
CA LEU A 27 -60.93 9.48 -39.42
C LEU A 27 -60.27 8.28 -38.68
N PRO A 28 -59.48 7.40 -39.34
CA PRO A 28 -58.87 6.22 -38.72
C PRO A 28 -57.65 6.59 -37.86
N ILE A 29 -57.89 7.34 -36.79
CA ILE A 29 -56.87 7.89 -35.89
C ILE A 29 -56.13 6.77 -35.15
N GLN A 30 -56.83 5.70 -34.78
CA GLN A 30 -56.24 4.57 -34.06
C GLN A 30 -55.20 3.86 -34.94
N GLU A 31 -55.53 3.58 -36.20
CA GLU A 31 -54.64 2.89 -37.13
C GLU A 31 -53.40 3.73 -37.45
N LEU A 32 -53.57 5.05 -37.63
CA LEU A 32 -52.46 5.99 -37.81
C LEU A 32 -51.55 6.05 -36.57
N SER A 33 -52.14 6.06 -35.37
CA SER A 33 -51.41 6.03 -34.10
C SER A 33 -50.62 4.72 -33.94
N ASP A 34 -51.25 3.57 -34.19
CA ASP A 34 -50.63 2.25 -34.10
C ASP A 34 -49.48 2.09 -35.09
N ALA A 35 -49.63 2.59 -36.32
CA ALA A 35 -48.57 2.63 -37.32
C ALA A 35 -47.38 3.46 -36.86
N LYS A 36 -47.63 4.67 -36.34
CA LYS A 36 -46.58 5.56 -35.82
C LYS A 36 -45.84 4.95 -34.63
N ASN A 37 -46.58 4.34 -33.69
CA ASN A 37 -46.01 3.69 -32.51
C ASN A 37 -45.16 2.49 -32.91
N SER A 38 -45.63 1.68 -33.87
CA SER A 38 -44.90 0.52 -34.38
C SER A 38 -43.63 0.93 -35.11
N ILE A 39 -43.67 1.99 -35.93
CA ILE A 39 -42.46 2.56 -36.58
C ILE A 39 -41.46 3.05 -35.53
N THR A 40 -41.93 3.72 -34.48
CA THR A 40 -41.07 4.19 -33.38
C THR A 40 -40.39 3.04 -32.66
N ARG A 41 -41.13 1.96 -32.40
CA ARG A 41 -40.62 0.73 -31.79
C ARG A 41 -39.61 0.01 -32.69
N ALA A 42 -39.86 -0.06 -34.00
CA ALA A 42 -38.90 -0.61 -34.95
C ALA A 42 -37.59 0.19 -34.93
N LYS A 43 -37.67 1.52 -34.87
CA LYS A 43 -36.46 2.38 -34.74
C LYS A 43 -35.72 2.11 -33.43
N SER A 44 -36.41 2.02 -32.29
CA SER A 44 -35.75 1.73 -31.00
C SER A 44 -35.13 0.33 -30.98
N ALA A 45 -35.69 -0.63 -31.71
CA ALA A 45 -35.13 -1.96 -31.97
C ALA A 45 -33.92 -1.96 -32.91
N GLY A 46 -33.51 -0.81 -33.46
CA GLY A 46 -32.37 -0.71 -34.37
C GLY A 46 -32.67 -1.10 -35.81
N ALA A 47 -33.94 -1.01 -36.25
CA ALA A 47 -34.33 -1.38 -37.61
C ALA A 47 -33.65 -0.58 -38.71
N GLU A 48 -33.10 0.61 -38.42
CA GLU A 48 -32.27 1.34 -39.39
C GLU A 48 -31.02 0.55 -39.79
N LYS A 49 -30.50 -0.29 -38.90
CA LYS A 49 -29.34 -1.16 -39.14
C LYS A 49 -29.77 -2.55 -39.61
N TYR A 50 -30.79 -3.14 -38.97
CA TYR A 50 -31.10 -4.57 -39.11
C TYR A 50 -32.27 -4.87 -40.06
N ALA A 51 -33.17 -3.92 -40.30
CA ALA A 51 -34.31 -4.08 -41.20
C ALA A 51 -34.66 -2.77 -41.94
N PRO A 52 -33.71 -2.15 -42.67
CA PRO A 52 -33.90 -0.84 -43.26
C PRO A 52 -34.98 -0.84 -44.35
N ALA A 53 -35.10 -1.93 -45.11
CA ALA A 53 -36.08 -2.04 -46.18
C ALA A 53 -37.52 -1.99 -45.65
N GLU A 54 -37.84 -2.81 -44.66
CA GLU A 54 -39.16 -2.87 -44.04
C GLU A 54 -39.50 -1.57 -43.29
N LEU A 55 -38.50 -0.96 -42.65
CA LEU A 55 -38.68 0.31 -41.95
C LEU A 55 -38.99 1.46 -42.93
N GLU A 56 -38.29 1.54 -44.06
CA GLU A 56 -38.55 2.55 -45.09
C GLU A 56 -39.89 2.32 -45.79
N GLU A 57 -40.25 1.06 -46.04
CA GLU A 57 -41.57 0.71 -46.57
C GLU A 57 -42.70 1.11 -45.62
N ALA A 58 -42.54 0.88 -44.31
CA ALA A 58 -43.47 1.35 -43.29
C ALA A 58 -43.61 2.87 -43.27
N ARG A 59 -42.48 3.61 -43.32
CA ARG A 59 -42.47 5.09 -43.36
C ARG A 59 -43.18 5.62 -44.61
N LYS A 60 -42.90 5.04 -45.78
CA LYS A 60 -43.54 5.42 -47.05
C LYS A 60 -45.05 5.19 -47.00
N SER A 61 -45.49 4.07 -46.44
CA SER A 61 -46.91 3.77 -46.32
C SER A 61 -47.64 4.67 -45.32
N LEU A 62 -46.99 5.05 -44.21
CA LEU A 62 -47.56 6.03 -43.28
C LEU A 62 -47.69 7.42 -43.93
N LEU A 63 -46.71 7.82 -44.74
CA LEU A 63 -46.81 9.06 -45.52
C LEU A 63 -47.96 9.01 -46.53
N ASN A 64 -48.14 7.88 -47.22
CA ASN A 64 -49.30 7.69 -48.10
C ASN A 64 -50.62 7.73 -47.33
N ALA A 65 -50.68 7.15 -46.12
CA ALA A 65 -51.86 7.22 -45.27
C ALA A 65 -52.21 8.67 -44.91
N HIS A 66 -51.23 9.50 -44.55
CA HIS A 66 -51.45 10.93 -44.29
C HIS A 66 -51.91 11.69 -45.54
N GLN A 67 -51.37 11.36 -46.72
CA GLN A 67 -51.83 11.95 -47.97
C GLN A 67 -53.30 11.59 -48.26
N LYS A 68 -53.67 10.30 -48.15
CA LYS A 68 -55.05 9.85 -48.37
C LYS A 68 -56.03 10.42 -47.36
N ALA A 69 -55.59 10.64 -46.12
CA ALA A 69 -56.39 11.31 -45.10
C ALA A 69 -56.71 12.75 -45.52
N SER A 70 -55.76 13.46 -46.12
CA SER A 70 -55.96 14.82 -46.62
C SER A 70 -56.86 14.89 -47.86
N GLU A 71 -56.95 13.79 -48.61
CA GLU A 71 -57.83 13.62 -49.77
C GLU A 71 -59.25 13.13 -49.37
N GLU A 72 -59.52 13.01 -48.06
CA GLU A 72 -60.77 12.44 -47.50
C GLU A 72 -61.04 10.98 -47.92
N ASP A 73 -60.04 10.27 -48.45
CA ASP A 73 -60.10 8.84 -48.78
C ASP A 73 -59.80 8.00 -47.53
N LEU A 74 -60.81 7.87 -46.66
CA LEU A 74 -60.68 7.22 -45.36
C LEU A 74 -60.44 5.70 -45.46
N ALA A 75 -60.95 5.06 -46.50
CA ALA A 75 -60.74 3.63 -46.72
C ALA A 75 -59.28 3.32 -47.06
N GLU A 76 -58.69 4.06 -48.00
CA GLU A 76 -57.28 3.87 -48.37
C GLU A 76 -56.34 4.40 -47.28
N THR A 77 -56.76 5.43 -46.51
CA THR A 77 -56.04 5.88 -45.30
C THR A 77 -55.86 4.73 -44.32
N LYS A 78 -56.97 4.07 -43.94
CA LYS A 78 -56.96 2.95 -43.00
C LYS A 78 -56.05 1.82 -43.48
N LYS A 79 -56.23 1.40 -44.74
CA LYS A 79 -55.43 0.33 -45.35
C LYS A 79 -53.93 0.66 -45.42
N SER A 80 -53.59 1.90 -45.78
CA SER A 80 -52.19 2.35 -45.81
C SER A 80 -51.57 2.41 -44.42
N ALA A 81 -52.34 2.78 -43.39
CA ALA A 81 -51.91 2.77 -42.00
C ALA A 81 -51.70 1.35 -41.46
N GLU A 82 -52.62 0.42 -41.72
CA GLU A 82 -52.49 -0.99 -41.36
C GLU A 82 -51.27 -1.64 -42.03
N TYR A 83 -51.03 -1.33 -43.32
CA TYR A 83 -49.85 -1.80 -44.03
C TYR A 83 -48.55 -1.23 -43.43
N ALA A 84 -48.54 0.07 -43.10
CA ALA A 84 -47.41 0.71 -42.42
C ALA A 84 -47.11 0.04 -41.08
N ARG A 85 -48.15 -0.25 -40.29
CA ARG A 85 -48.03 -1.00 -39.03
C ARG A 85 -47.43 -2.38 -39.25
N ALA A 86 -47.96 -3.15 -40.20
CA ALA A 86 -47.48 -4.51 -40.48
C ALA A 86 -45.99 -4.52 -40.85
N LYS A 87 -45.56 -3.62 -41.74
CA LYS A 87 -44.15 -3.49 -42.13
C LYS A 87 -43.25 -3.05 -40.99
N ALA A 88 -43.73 -2.18 -40.11
CA ALA A 88 -42.98 -1.79 -38.91
C ALA A 88 -42.83 -2.94 -37.90
N LEU A 89 -43.85 -3.80 -37.78
CA LEU A 89 -43.79 -5.01 -36.97
C LEU A 89 -42.81 -6.04 -37.56
N ASP A 90 -42.77 -6.21 -38.88
CA ASP A 90 -41.76 -7.06 -39.55
C ASP A 90 -40.35 -6.52 -39.34
N ALA A 91 -40.18 -5.19 -39.45
CA ALA A 91 -38.93 -4.53 -39.16
C ALA A 91 -38.48 -4.77 -37.71
N SER A 92 -39.40 -4.69 -36.76
CA SER A 92 -39.14 -4.96 -35.33
C SER A 92 -38.72 -6.40 -35.09
N GLU A 93 -39.45 -7.38 -35.65
CA GLU A 93 -39.14 -8.81 -35.48
C GLU A 93 -37.75 -9.16 -36.01
N LYS A 94 -37.36 -8.59 -37.16
CA LYS A 94 -36.03 -8.77 -37.74
C LYS A 94 -34.92 -8.11 -36.93
N SER A 95 -35.23 -7.06 -36.18
CA SER A 95 -34.20 -6.21 -35.54
C SER A 95 -33.95 -6.55 -34.09
N PHE A 96 -35.00 -6.94 -33.34
CA PHE A 96 -34.88 -7.21 -31.91
C PHE A 96 -33.83 -8.28 -31.56
N PRO A 97 -33.78 -9.46 -32.20
CA PRO A 97 -32.77 -10.47 -31.88
C PRO A 97 -31.35 -9.92 -31.99
N SER A 98 -31.03 -9.25 -33.10
CA SER A 98 -29.69 -8.67 -33.32
C SER A 98 -29.37 -7.50 -32.38
N ALA A 99 -30.35 -6.67 -32.03
CA ALA A 99 -30.16 -5.58 -31.09
C ALA A 99 -29.96 -6.07 -29.64
N VAL A 100 -30.64 -7.15 -29.26
CA VAL A 100 -30.48 -7.82 -27.97
C VAL A 100 -29.13 -8.52 -27.89
N ASP A 101 -28.70 -9.19 -28.96
CA ASP A 101 -27.39 -9.83 -29.04
C ASP A 101 -26.23 -8.83 -28.92
N GLU A 102 -26.34 -7.66 -29.53
CA GLU A 102 -25.35 -6.59 -29.37
C GLU A 102 -25.30 -6.09 -27.92
N ALA A 103 -26.47 -5.83 -27.30
CA ALA A 103 -26.54 -5.41 -25.90
C ALA A 103 -25.95 -6.46 -24.95
N ARG A 104 -26.23 -7.75 -25.20
CA ARG A 104 -25.64 -8.88 -24.48
C ARG A 104 -24.12 -8.89 -24.60
N LYS A 105 -23.59 -8.71 -25.80
CA LYS A 105 -22.15 -8.68 -26.06
C LYS A 105 -21.47 -7.52 -25.33
N GLU A 106 -22.06 -6.32 -25.36
CA GLU A 106 -21.54 -5.17 -24.61
C GLU A 106 -21.53 -5.41 -23.10
N SER A 107 -22.62 -5.95 -22.54
CA SER A 107 -22.72 -6.34 -21.13
C SER A 107 -21.65 -7.37 -20.75
N THR A 108 -21.48 -8.44 -21.55
CA THR A 108 -20.44 -9.44 -21.34
C THR A 108 -19.04 -8.82 -21.36
N SER A 109 -18.72 -8.00 -22.37
CA SER A 109 -17.43 -7.33 -22.46
C SER A 109 -17.13 -6.43 -21.25
N SER A 110 -18.17 -5.84 -20.65
CA SER A 110 -18.04 -4.98 -19.47
C SER A 110 -17.83 -5.80 -18.20
N ILE A 111 -18.52 -6.94 -18.07
CA ILE A 111 -18.27 -7.92 -16.99
C ILE A 111 -16.85 -8.47 -17.07
N ASP A 112 -16.39 -8.88 -18.26
CA ASP A 112 -15.03 -9.40 -18.47
C ASP A 112 -13.99 -8.35 -18.10
N SER A 113 -14.22 -7.09 -18.48
CA SER A 113 -13.36 -5.96 -18.11
C SER A 113 -13.35 -5.68 -16.60
N ALA A 114 -14.47 -5.90 -15.91
CA ALA A 114 -14.55 -5.77 -14.45
C ALA A 114 -13.84 -6.93 -13.75
N ASP A 115 -13.95 -8.14 -14.28
CA ASP A 115 -13.25 -9.32 -13.78
C ASP A 115 -11.73 -9.20 -13.96
N GLU A 116 -11.23 -8.68 -15.09
CA GLU A 116 -9.80 -8.36 -15.28
C GLU A 116 -9.29 -7.35 -14.24
N ALA A 117 -10.14 -6.37 -13.87
CA ALA A 117 -9.90 -5.43 -12.77
C ALA A 117 -10.09 -6.04 -11.38
N TYR A 118 -10.35 -7.34 -11.28
CA TYR A 118 -10.55 -8.08 -10.04
C TYR A 118 -11.76 -7.64 -9.21
N ALA A 119 -12.79 -7.10 -9.87
CA ALA A 119 -14.02 -6.62 -9.22
C ALA A 119 -14.77 -7.71 -8.46
N ALA A 120 -14.67 -8.98 -8.87
CA ALA A 120 -15.27 -10.09 -8.14
C ALA A 120 -14.83 -10.18 -6.67
N GLN A 121 -13.61 -9.75 -6.35
CA GLN A 121 -13.07 -9.73 -4.99
C GLN A 121 -13.15 -8.34 -4.35
N LEU A 122 -12.84 -7.29 -5.12
CA LEU A 122 -12.69 -5.92 -4.59
C LEU A 122 -14.00 -5.12 -4.57
N ALA A 123 -14.97 -5.50 -5.37
CA ALA A 123 -16.27 -4.85 -5.55
C ALA A 123 -17.36 -5.90 -5.82
N SER A 124 -17.42 -6.92 -4.97
CA SER A 124 -18.18 -8.15 -5.19
C SER A 124 -19.69 -7.92 -5.35
N GLU A 125 -20.28 -7.00 -4.59
CA GLU A 125 -21.71 -6.71 -4.65
C GLU A 125 -22.17 -6.19 -6.04
N PRO A 126 -21.65 -5.08 -6.57
CA PRO A 126 -22.04 -4.61 -7.91
C PRO A 126 -21.61 -5.58 -9.02
N TYR A 127 -20.48 -6.30 -8.86
CA TYR A 127 -20.07 -7.32 -9.82
C TYR A 127 -21.08 -8.49 -9.88
N ASN A 128 -21.50 -9.01 -8.73
CA ASN A 128 -22.49 -10.09 -8.66
C ASN A 128 -23.86 -9.64 -9.19
N SER A 129 -24.25 -8.39 -8.90
CA SER A 129 -25.44 -7.77 -9.48
C SER A 129 -25.37 -7.73 -11.02
N ALA A 130 -24.24 -7.31 -11.58
CA ALA A 130 -24.03 -7.31 -13.03
C ALA A 130 -24.20 -8.70 -13.67
N VAL A 131 -23.58 -9.72 -13.06
CA VAL A 131 -23.70 -11.12 -13.52
C VAL A 131 -25.14 -11.62 -13.44
N GLN A 132 -25.87 -11.26 -12.38
CA GLN A 132 -27.27 -11.67 -12.20
C GLN A 132 -28.20 -10.99 -13.19
N LEU A 133 -28.06 -9.67 -13.41
CA LEU A 133 -28.82 -8.92 -14.40
C LEU A 133 -28.60 -9.47 -15.82
N ARG A 134 -27.37 -9.87 -16.16
CA ARG A 134 -27.06 -10.52 -17.44
C ARG A 134 -27.84 -11.84 -17.59
N LYS A 135 -27.89 -12.67 -16.54
CA LYS A 135 -28.65 -13.93 -16.55
C LYS A 135 -30.15 -13.69 -16.71
N GLU A 136 -30.70 -12.68 -16.03
CA GLU A 136 -32.10 -12.28 -16.20
C GLU A 136 -32.39 -11.83 -17.64
N GLY A 137 -31.48 -11.07 -18.25
CA GLY A 137 -31.54 -10.69 -19.65
C GLY A 137 -31.55 -11.91 -20.60
N ASP A 138 -30.68 -12.90 -20.34
CA ASP A 138 -30.63 -14.16 -21.11
C ASP A 138 -31.97 -14.91 -21.03
N THR A 139 -32.57 -15.04 -19.84
CA THR A 139 -33.87 -15.71 -19.64
C THR A 139 -35.01 -15.00 -20.38
N LEU A 140 -35.03 -13.67 -20.35
CA LEU A 140 -36.04 -12.87 -21.07
C LEU A 140 -35.88 -13.02 -22.59
N ARG A 141 -34.65 -13.04 -23.10
CA ARG A 141 -34.36 -13.27 -24.52
C ARG A 141 -34.85 -14.64 -24.97
N GLU A 142 -34.50 -15.70 -24.23
CA GLU A 142 -34.95 -17.06 -24.55
C GLU A 142 -36.48 -17.19 -24.51
N THR A 143 -37.13 -16.51 -23.56
CA THR A 143 -38.59 -16.45 -23.48
C THR A 143 -39.19 -15.73 -24.68
N ALA A 144 -38.58 -14.64 -25.15
CA ALA A 144 -38.99 -13.91 -26.35
C ALA A 144 -38.86 -14.78 -27.61
N ASP A 145 -37.71 -15.45 -27.77
CA ASP A 145 -37.44 -16.37 -28.89
C ASP A 145 -38.50 -17.49 -28.94
N ARG A 146 -38.76 -18.15 -27.80
CA ARG A 146 -39.81 -19.18 -27.70
C ARG A 146 -41.20 -18.63 -27.97
N THR A 147 -41.48 -17.40 -27.57
CA THR A 147 -42.78 -16.75 -27.82
C THR A 147 -42.98 -16.51 -29.31
N LEU A 148 -41.95 -16.05 -30.04
CA LEU A 148 -42.00 -15.93 -31.49
C LEU A 148 -42.06 -17.30 -32.20
N GLU A 149 -41.36 -18.31 -31.71
CA GLU A 149 -41.41 -19.64 -32.32
C GLU A 149 -42.79 -20.31 -32.16
N SER A 150 -43.51 -19.99 -31.07
CA SER A 150 -44.87 -20.48 -30.80
C SER A 150 -45.95 -19.92 -31.72
N TYR A 151 -45.56 -19.27 -32.82
CA TYR A 151 -46.44 -18.70 -33.85
C TYR A 151 -47.53 -19.70 -34.25
N PRO A 152 -48.81 -19.46 -33.89
CA PRO A 152 -49.84 -20.45 -34.14
C PRO A 152 -50.17 -20.47 -35.64
N ARG A 153 -49.85 -21.59 -36.30
CA ARG A 153 -50.04 -21.82 -37.75
C ARG A 153 -51.49 -21.63 -38.22
N GLU A 154 -52.47 -21.76 -37.31
CA GLU A 154 -53.92 -21.67 -37.58
C GLU A 154 -54.62 -20.60 -36.72
N SER A 155 -53.93 -19.50 -36.36
CA SER A 155 -54.54 -18.39 -35.59
C SER A 155 -54.97 -17.20 -36.47
N GLY A 156 -56.04 -16.52 -36.04
CA GLY A 156 -56.47 -15.24 -36.62
C GLY A 156 -55.45 -14.11 -36.37
N ASP A 157 -55.51 -13.06 -37.17
CA ASP A 157 -54.50 -11.99 -37.22
C ASP A 157 -54.26 -11.28 -35.87
N ASP A 158 -55.30 -11.15 -35.04
CA ASP A 158 -55.20 -10.56 -33.70
C ASP A 158 -54.34 -11.38 -32.73
N ALA A 159 -54.42 -12.72 -32.80
CA ALA A 159 -53.64 -13.59 -31.93
C ALA A 159 -52.15 -13.56 -32.31
N LYS A 160 -51.84 -13.52 -33.61
CA LYS A 160 -50.46 -13.35 -34.11
C LYS A 160 -49.87 -12.02 -33.66
N LEU A 161 -50.65 -10.95 -33.77
CA LEU A 161 -50.24 -9.61 -33.33
C LEU A 161 -49.93 -9.59 -31.83
N ARG A 162 -50.80 -10.18 -30.99
CA ARG A 162 -50.57 -10.27 -29.54
C ARG A 162 -49.30 -11.03 -29.19
N THR A 163 -49.06 -12.19 -29.81
CA THR A 163 -47.84 -12.98 -29.59
C THR A 163 -46.59 -12.20 -29.99
N ARG A 164 -46.61 -11.53 -31.15
CA ARG A 164 -45.48 -10.71 -31.63
C ARG A 164 -45.18 -9.57 -30.66
N LEU A 165 -46.20 -8.83 -30.24
CA LEU A 165 -46.03 -7.72 -29.28
C LEU A 165 -45.51 -8.21 -27.93
N ALA A 166 -46.02 -9.34 -27.43
CA ALA A 166 -45.53 -9.94 -26.18
C ALA A 166 -44.05 -10.31 -26.27
N ALA A 167 -43.60 -10.90 -27.39
CA ALA A 167 -42.18 -11.18 -27.58
C ALA A 167 -41.33 -9.91 -27.66
N PHE A 168 -41.83 -8.85 -28.31
CA PHE A 168 -41.12 -7.57 -28.36
C PHE A 168 -40.97 -6.94 -26.98
N ASP A 169 -42.00 -7.03 -26.13
CA ASP A 169 -41.93 -6.55 -24.74
C ASP A 169 -40.83 -7.31 -23.97
N GLN A 170 -40.70 -8.62 -24.18
CA GLN A 170 -39.66 -9.45 -23.57
C GLN A 170 -38.25 -9.09 -24.09
N TYR A 171 -38.08 -8.80 -25.39
CA TYR A 171 -36.80 -8.34 -25.92
C TYR A 171 -36.39 -6.96 -25.38
N GLU A 172 -37.33 -6.04 -25.24
CA GLU A 172 -37.06 -4.73 -24.64
C GLU A 172 -36.66 -4.86 -23.17
N ALA A 173 -37.37 -5.69 -22.40
CA ALA A 173 -37.00 -6.00 -21.02
C ALA A 173 -35.60 -6.66 -20.94
N SER A 174 -35.30 -7.58 -21.85
CA SER A 174 -33.97 -8.21 -21.96
C SER A 174 -32.87 -7.19 -22.22
N ARG A 175 -33.06 -6.27 -23.19
CA ARG A 175 -32.11 -5.18 -23.47
C ARG A 175 -31.91 -4.27 -22.28
N GLN A 176 -32.97 -3.94 -21.55
CA GLN A 176 -32.86 -3.15 -20.32
C GLN A 176 -31.99 -3.87 -19.27
N LYS A 177 -32.20 -5.18 -19.07
CA LYS A 177 -31.38 -5.97 -18.15
C LYS A 177 -29.91 -6.01 -18.55
N TYR A 178 -29.59 -6.10 -19.85
CA TYR A 178 -28.20 -5.99 -20.31
C TYR A 178 -27.61 -4.59 -20.10
N ALA A 179 -28.40 -3.53 -20.29
CA ALA A 179 -27.95 -2.16 -20.02
C ALA A 179 -27.66 -1.94 -18.53
N ASP A 180 -28.55 -2.42 -17.65
CA ASP A 180 -28.35 -2.36 -16.19
C ASP A 180 -27.15 -3.21 -15.76
N SER A 181 -26.99 -4.40 -16.35
CA SER A 181 -25.83 -5.28 -16.13
C SER A 181 -24.52 -4.59 -16.51
N LYS A 182 -24.48 -3.97 -17.70
CA LYS A 182 -23.32 -3.20 -18.17
C LYS A 182 -22.96 -2.09 -17.20
N LYS A 183 -23.95 -1.30 -16.77
CA LYS A 183 -23.76 -0.22 -15.80
C LYS A 183 -23.18 -0.73 -14.47
N ALA A 184 -23.75 -1.80 -13.91
CA ALA A 184 -23.25 -2.40 -12.68
C ALA A 184 -21.83 -2.96 -12.83
N ALA A 185 -21.50 -3.54 -13.99
CA ALA A 185 -20.15 -4.00 -14.29
C ALA A 185 -19.15 -2.83 -14.35
N ASP A 186 -19.49 -1.76 -15.06
CA ASP A 186 -18.67 -0.55 -15.16
C ASP A 186 -18.44 0.09 -13.78
N GLU A 187 -19.47 0.18 -12.94
CA GLU A 187 -19.37 0.66 -11.56
C GLU A 187 -18.44 -0.22 -10.71
N SER A 188 -18.59 -1.55 -10.79
CA SER A 188 -17.74 -2.49 -10.07
C SER A 188 -16.27 -2.39 -10.49
N LYS A 189 -16.01 -2.19 -11.78
CA LYS A 189 -14.66 -1.96 -12.33
C LYS A 189 -14.04 -0.69 -11.76
N VAL A 190 -14.78 0.43 -11.73
CA VAL A 190 -14.29 1.70 -11.18
C VAL A 190 -13.93 1.56 -9.71
N LEU A 191 -14.78 0.89 -8.93
CA LEU A 191 -14.51 0.64 -7.51
C LEU A 191 -13.27 -0.22 -7.31
N ALA A 192 -13.10 -1.30 -8.09
CA ALA A 192 -11.93 -2.16 -8.01
C ALA A 192 -10.64 -1.40 -8.36
N LEU A 193 -10.65 -0.61 -9.44
CA LEU A 193 -9.50 0.20 -9.86
C LEU A 193 -9.14 1.29 -8.84
N SER A 194 -10.10 1.79 -8.06
CA SER A 194 -9.81 2.78 -7.00
C SER A 194 -8.93 2.23 -5.88
N GLN A 195 -8.90 0.91 -5.68
CA GLN A 195 -8.11 0.24 -4.64
C GLN A 195 -6.68 -0.10 -5.08
N LYS A 196 -6.32 0.18 -6.34
CA LYS A 196 -5.03 -0.14 -6.96
C LYS A 196 -3.81 0.24 -6.10
N GLN A 197 -3.81 1.46 -5.55
CA GLN A 197 -2.68 1.93 -4.74
C GLN A 197 -2.56 1.16 -3.43
N GLN A 198 -3.67 0.91 -2.74
CA GLN A 198 -3.68 0.15 -1.49
C GLN A 198 -3.17 -1.28 -1.70
N LEU A 199 -3.52 -1.88 -2.83
CA LEU A 199 -3.02 -3.19 -3.25
C LEU A 199 -1.51 -3.18 -3.47
N ILE A 200 -0.96 -2.20 -4.19
CA ILE A 200 0.49 -2.07 -4.39
C ILE A 200 1.22 -1.86 -3.05
N ASP A 201 0.68 -1.00 -2.18
CA ASP A 201 1.24 -0.72 -0.86
C ASP A 201 1.25 -1.97 0.02
N SER A 202 0.24 -2.84 -0.12
CA SER A 202 0.17 -4.13 0.59
C SER A 202 1.27 -5.12 0.23
N LEU A 203 2.05 -4.86 -0.83
CA LEU A 203 3.17 -5.70 -1.28
C LEU A 203 4.53 -5.25 -0.70
N ALA A 204 4.55 -4.26 0.19
CA ALA A 204 5.77 -3.75 0.81
C ALA A 204 6.51 -4.81 1.67
N ASP A 205 5.79 -5.81 2.19
CA ASP A 205 6.36 -6.96 2.90
C ASP A 205 7.28 -7.78 1.99
N ILE A 206 6.85 -8.04 0.75
CA ILE A 206 7.63 -8.77 -0.25
C ILE A 206 8.89 -7.97 -0.61
N GLU A 207 8.77 -6.66 -0.84
CA GLU A 207 9.92 -5.81 -1.14
C GLU A 207 10.94 -5.80 -0.01
N LYS A 208 10.47 -5.72 1.24
CA LYS A 208 11.32 -5.81 2.42
C LYS A 208 12.07 -7.15 2.43
N ASN A 209 11.37 -8.27 2.26
CA ASN A 209 12.00 -9.59 2.21
C ASN A 209 13.06 -9.68 1.10
N LEU A 210 12.75 -9.20 -0.11
CA LEU A 210 13.71 -9.22 -1.21
C LEU A 210 14.92 -8.29 -0.96
N ASN A 211 14.74 -7.17 -0.25
CA ASN A 211 15.87 -6.32 0.17
C ASN A 211 16.74 -7.01 1.23
N ASP A 212 16.13 -7.67 2.21
CA ASP A 212 16.84 -8.42 3.24
C ASP A 212 17.60 -9.61 2.64
N ALA A 213 16.95 -10.37 1.75
CA ALA A 213 17.56 -11.48 1.02
C ALA A 213 18.76 -11.02 0.16
N ASP A 214 18.63 -9.90 -0.56
CA ASP A 214 19.71 -9.35 -1.38
C ASP A 214 20.90 -8.89 -0.52
N LYS A 215 20.61 -8.23 0.61
CA LYS A 215 21.62 -7.82 1.59
C LYS A 215 22.42 -9.02 2.11
N TYR A 216 21.76 -10.11 2.51
CA TYR A 216 22.44 -11.31 3.00
C TYR A 216 23.18 -12.07 1.88
N ALA A 217 22.66 -12.01 0.65
CA ALA A 217 23.33 -12.56 -0.53
C ALA A 217 24.52 -11.72 -1.02
N GLU A 218 24.69 -10.50 -0.49
CA GLU A 218 25.65 -9.51 -0.99
C GLU A 218 25.48 -9.22 -2.49
N GLY A 219 24.24 -9.25 -2.99
CA GLY A 219 23.92 -9.03 -4.41
C GLY A 219 24.28 -10.18 -5.35
N LYS A 220 24.54 -11.39 -4.84
CA LYS A 220 25.05 -12.52 -5.64
C LYS A 220 24.00 -13.60 -5.92
N ASP A 221 22.82 -13.55 -5.32
CA ASP A 221 21.78 -14.55 -5.54
C ASP A 221 20.87 -14.14 -6.71
N PRO A 222 21.00 -14.77 -7.89
CA PRO A 222 20.19 -14.40 -9.07
C PRO A 222 18.68 -14.63 -8.83
N GLU A 223 18.30 -15.56 -7.95
CA GLU A 223 16.89 -15.83 -7.65
C GLU A 223 16.19 -14.63 -7.01
N VAL A 224 16.93 -13.79 -6.27
CA VAL A 224 16.41 -12.55 -5.66
C VAL A 224 16.07 -11.53 -6.74
N SER A 225 16.94 -11.35 -7.73
CA SER A 225 16.68 -10.44 -8.85
C SER A 225 15.53 -10.94 -9.73
N GLU A 226 15.45 -12.25 -9.98
CA GLU A 226 14.36 -12.85 -10.76
C GLU A 226 13.01 -12.64 -10.06
N THR A 227 12.95 -12.92 -8.75
CA THR A 227 11.73 -12.73 -7.95
C THR A 227 11.31 -11.26 -7.88
N ARG A 228 12.29 -10.34 -7.81
CA ARG A 228 12.03 -8.89 -7.90
C ARG A 228 11.44 -8.49 -9.25
N ASN A 229 11.98 -8.99 -10.37
CA ASN A 229 11.43 -8.71 -11.70
C ASN A 229 9.98 -9.23 -11.84
N ARG A 230 9.67 -10.40 -11.25
CA ARG A 230 8.30 -10.93 -11.20
C ARG A 230 7.37 -10.00 -10.40
N LEU A 231 7.81 -9.52 -9.24
CA LEU A 231 7.07 -8.54 -8.43
C LEU A 231 6.83 -7.23 -9.19
N ASP A 232 7.85 -6.69 -9.84
CA ASP A 232 7.74 -5.44 -10.62
C ASP A 232 6.78 -5.60 -11.80
N SER A 233 6.81 -6.76 -12.46
CA SER A 233 5.86 -7.12 -13.52
C SER A 233 4.42 -7.21 -12.99
N ALA A 234 4.23 -7.83 -11.82
CA ALA A 234 2.93 -7.90 -11.16
C ALA A 234 2.40 -6.51 -10.78
N LYS A 235 3.26 -5.65 -10.22
CA LYS A 235 2.93 -4.25 -9.91
C LYS A 235 2.54 -3.46 -11.15
N THR A 236 3.28 -3.62 -12.25
CA THR A 236 2.96 -2.96 -13.53
C THR A 236 1.57 -3.38 -14.03
N LYS A 237 1.23 -4.67 -13.98
CA LYS A 237 -0.12 -5.15 -14.35
C LYS A 237 -1.21 -4.56 -13.47
N ILE A 238 -0.98 -4.48 -12.15
CA ILE A 238 -1.90 -3.82 -11.22
C ILE A 238 -2.06 -2.35 -11.61
N GLU A 239 -0.95 -1.66 -11.91
CA GLU A 239 -0.96 -0.28 -12.35
C GLU A 239 -1.74 -0.03 -13.63
N ASP A 240 -1.66 -0.95 -14.59
CA ASP A 240 -2.40 -0.94 -15.85
C ASP A 240 -3.89 -1.31 -15.69
N GLY A 241 -4.33 -1.64 -14.46
CA GLY A 241 -5.70 -2.02 -14.16
C GLY A 241 -6.01 -3.50 -14.39
N LYS A 242 -5.01 -4.31 -14.75
CA LYS A 242 -5.11 -5.77 -14.88
C LYS A 242 -4.82 -6.45 -13.54
N ILE A 243 -5.61 -6.07 -12.54
CA ILE A 243 -5.36 -6.44 -11.14
C ILE A 243 -5.40 -7.96 -10.96
N LYS A 244 -6.33 -8.66 -11.62
CA LYS A 244 -6.45 -10.12 -11.52
C LYS A 244 -5.18 -10.83 -12.00
N ASP A 245 -4.65 -10.43 -13.15
CA ASP A 245 -3.41 -10.97 -13.71
C ASP A 245 -2.17 -10.57 -12.90
N GLY A 246 -2.19 -9.39 -12.27
CA GLY A 246 -1.13 -8.94 -11.37
C GLY A 246 -1.10 -9.76 -10.08
N TYR A 247 -2.26 -10.13 -9.55
CA TYR A 247 -2.38 -10.91 -8.31
C TYR A 247 -2.19 -12.42 -8.47
N ALA A 248 -2.23 -12.95 -9.70
CA ALA A 248 -2.12 -14.38 -9.97
C ALA A 248 -0.89 -15.06 -9.33
N ASP A 249 0.25 -14.35 -9.30
CA ASP A 249 1.52 -14.91 -8.82
C ASP A 249 1.95 -14.36 -7.45
N ILE A 250 1.19 -13.42 -6.85
CA ILE A 250 1.65 -12.67 -5.66
C ILE A 250 1.90 -13.59 -4.47
N ASP A 251 1.05 -14.61 -4.25
CA ASP A 251 1.25 -15.54 -3.14
C ASP A 251 2.50 -16.41 -3.33
N GLU A 252 2.79 -16.82 -4.57
CA GLU A 252 4.02 -17.54 -4.88
C GLU A 252 5.25 -16.65 -4.69
N ILE A 253 5.20 -15.40 -5.18
CA ILE A 253 6.28 -14.41 -5.01
C ILE A 253 6.50 -14.14 -3.52
N ARG A 254 5.43 -13.97 -2.73
CA ARG A 254 5.51 -13.76 -1.28
C ARG A 254 6.19 -14.94 -0.60
N LYS A 255 5.76 -16.17 -0.89
CA LYS A 255 6.37 -17.39 -0.36
C LYS A 255 7.85 -17.46 -0.73
N LYS A 256 8.18 -17.28 -2.02
CA LYS A 256 9.54 -17.32 -2.53
C LYS A 256 10.44 -16.26 -1.88
N SER A 257 9.92 -15.04 -1.67
CA SER A 257 10.66 -13.97 -0.99
C SER A 257 11.09 -14.37 0.42
N GLY A 258 10.20 -15.04 1.18
CA GLY A 258 10.51 -15.53 2.53
C GLY A 258 11.53 -16.67 2.52
N GLU A 259 11.40 -17.61 1.58
CA GLU A 259 12.37 -18.70 1.39
C GLU A 259 13.77 -18.17 1.07
N LEU A 260 13.86 -17.13 0.24
CA LEU A 260 15.13 -16.49 -0.11
C LEU A 260 15.78 -15.79 1.10
N VAL A 261 15.00 -15.12 1.94
CA VAL A 261 15.51 -14.55 3.21
C VAL A 261 16.09 -15.67 4.07
N ALA A 262 15.33 -16.75 4.30
CA ALA A 262 15.76 -17.87 5.15
C ALA A 262 17.02 -18.57 4.62
N LYS A 263 17.10 -18.81 3.30
CA LYS A 263 18.27 -19.37 2.62
C LYS A 263 19.49 -18.48 2.80
N ASN A 264 19.36 -17.20 2.49
CA ASN A 264 20.50 -16.29 2.40
C ASN A 264 21.00 -15.85 3.77
N ILE A 265 20.10 -15.65 4.75
CA ILE A 265 20.52 -15.32 6.13
C ILE A 265 21.32 -16.46 6.76
N LYS A 266 20.91 -17.72 6.53
CA LYS A 266 21.63 -18.90 7.02
C LYS A 266 23.05 -18.97 6.44
N ALA A 267 23.17 -18.83 5.13
CA ALA A 267 24.48 -18.83 4.45
C ALA A 267 25.37 -17.67 4.93
N TYR A 268 24.79 -16.47 5.12
CA TYR A 268 25.50 -15.30 5.61
C TYR A 268 25.96 -15.48 7.06
N ALA A 269 25.12 -16.02 7.94
CA ALA A 269 25.48 -16.30 9.33
C ALA A 269 26.63 -17.30 9.44
N GLU A 270 26.61 -18.37 8.63
CA GLU A 270 27.72 -19.34 8.59
C GLU A 270 29.02 -18.69 8.13
N LYS A 271 28.97 -17.86 7.08
CA LYS A 271 30.14 -17.08 6.63
C LYS A 271 30.68 -16.17 7.72
N GLN A 272 29.81 -15.47 8.47
CA GLN A 272 30.23 -14.59 9.56
C GLN A 272 30.86 -15.36 10.72
N LYS A 273 30.33 -16.54 11.06
CA LYS A 273 30.93 -17.42 12.07
C LYS A 273 32.34 -17.85 11.68
N GLU A 274 32.54 -18.23 10.43
CA GLU A 274 33.87 -18.62 9.94
C GLU A 274 34.85 -17.45 9.92
N LEU A 275 34.40 -16.25 9.52
CA LEU A 275 35.20 -15.03 9.63
C LEU A 275 35.56 -14.68 11.09
N ALA A 276 34.64 -14.91 12.03
CA ALA A 276 34.89 -14.73 13.46
C ALA A 276 35.94 -15.73 13.98
N LYS A 277 35.82 -17.02 13.62
CA LYS A 277 36.82 -18.06 13.93
C LYS A 277 38.21 -17.68 13.42
N GLN A 278 38.32 -17.26 12.16
CA GLN A 278 39.59 -16.83 11.56
C GLN A 278 40.17 -15.57 12.22
N SER A 279 39.33 -14.59 12.53
CA SER A 279 39.73 -13.34 13.18
C SER A 279 40.28 -13.59 14.59
N ILE A 280 39.61 -14.47 15.36
CA ILE A 280 40.07 -14.89 16.68
C ILE A 280 41.39 -15.64 16.57
N ALA A 281 41.50 -16.62 15.66
CA ALA A 281 42.74 -17.36 15.47
C ALA A 281 43.93 -16.44 15.17
N SER A 282 43.75 -15.44 14.30
CA SER A 282 44.76 -14.42 14.03
C SER A 282 45.12 -13.59 15.27
N ALA A 283 44.14 -13.19 16.07
CA ALA A 283 44.35 -12.46 17.31
C ALA A 283 45.11 -13.31 18.35
N THR A 284 44.72 -14.57 18.53
CA THR A 284 45.36 -15.55 19.42
C THR A 284 46.82 -15.77 19.02
N THR A 285 47.12 -16.03 17.74
CA THR A 285 48.50 -16.19 17.27
C THR A 285 49.34 -14.94 17.54
N LYS A 286 48.78 -13.74 17.30
CA LYS A 286 49.49 -12.49 17.51
C LYS A 286 49.81 -12.25 18.99
N LEU A 287 48.86 -12.56 19.87
CA LEU A 287 49.06 -12.43 21.32
C LEU A 287 50.03 -13.50 21.86
N ALA A 288 49.94 -14.73 21.37
CA ALA A 288 50.84 -15.82 21.75
C ALA A 288 52.30 -15.61 21.30
N SER A 289 52.54 -14.74 20.32
CA SER A 289 53.89 -14.42 19.84
C SER A 289 54.75 -13.64 20.85
N PHE A 290 54.14 -13.10 21.92
CA PHE A 290 54.88 -12.36 22.93
C PHE A 290 55.67 -13.27 23.87
N ASP A 291 56.93 -12.91 24.08
CA ASP A 291 57.78 -13.53 25.10
C ASP A 291 57.32 -13.11 26.50
N LYS A 292 56.76 -14.07 27.24
CA LYS A 292 56.24 -13.87 28.60
C LYS A 292 57.27 -13.28 29.56
N THR A 293 58.56 -13.59 29.38
CA THR A 293 59.62 -13.02 30.23
C THR A 293 59.75 -11.51 30.03
N LYS A 294 59.64 -11.04 28.78
CA LYS A 294 59.68 -9.61 28.43
C LYS A 294 58.41 -8.88 28.86
N ILE A 295 57.27 -9.54 28.78
CA ILE A 295 56.01 -9.01 29.33
C ILE A 295 56.14 -8.80 30.85
N ASN A 296 56.68 -9.79 31.55
CA ASN A 296 56.81 -9.74 33.01
C ASN A 296 57.84 -8.72 33.52
N ALA A 297 58.75 -8.24 32.65
CA ALA A 297 59.76 -7.24 32.98
C ALA A 297 59.19 -5.81 33.21
N SER A 298 57.90 -5.57 32.95
CA SER A 298 57.28 -4.26 33.14
C SER A 298 55.81 -4.39 33.54
N ARG A 299 55.40 -3.71 34.61
CA ARG A 299 53.98 -3.68 35.03
C ARG A 299 53.08 -3.10 33.93
N ASP A 300 53.56 -2.11 33.18
CA ASP A 300 52.81 -1.53 32.04
C ASP A 300 52.57 -2.55 30.91
N PHE A 301 53.55 -3.40 30.62
CA PHE A 301 53.42 -4.44 29.60
C PHE A 301 52.49 -5.54 30.06
N GLN A 302 52.59 -5.96 31.34
CA GLN A 302 51.64 -6.90 31.94
C GLN A 302 50.20 -6.39 31.85
N VAL A 303 49.93 -5.14 32.24
CA VAL A 303 48.57 -4.56 32.17
C VAL A 303 48.06 -4.49 30.73
N SER A 304 48.92 -4.10 29.79
CA SER A 304 48.54 -4.01 28.37
C SER A 304 48.25 -5.39 27.76
N TYR A 305 49.07 -6.39 28.09
CA TYR A 305 48.91 -7.77 27.67
C TYR A 305 47.66 -8.39 28.28
N GLN A 306 47.44 -8.21 29.58
CA GLN A 306 46.23 -8.69 30.28
C GLN A 306 44.96 -8.11 29.66
N ARG A 307 44.95 -6.80 29.31
CA ARG A 307 43.80 -6.19 28.65
C ARG A 307 43.52 -6.81 27.27
N ALA A 308 44.56 -7.20 26.54
CA ALA A 308 44.42 -7.90 25.27
C ALA A 308 43.91 -9.33 25.48
N GLU A 309 44.36 -10.04 26.51
CA GLU A 309 43.82 -11.36 26.88
C GLU A 309 42.33 -11.28 27.28
N GLU A 310 41.93 -10.27 28.06
CA GLU A 310 40.52 -10.06 28.44
C GLU A 310 39.62 -9.82 27.22
N ASN A 311 40.07 -9.00 26.25
CA ASN A 311 39.33 -8.78 25.02
C ASN A 311 39.29 -10.04 24.14
N LEU A 312 40.36 -10.85 24.13
CA LEU A 312 40.41 -12.12 23.41
C LEU A 312 39.41 -13.12 23.99
N LYS A 313 39.37 -13.25 25.31
CA LYS A 313 38.38 -14.10 26.00
C LYS A 313 36.95 -13.66 25.70
N ALA A 314 36.66 -12.36 25.75
CA ALA A 314 35.34 -11.84 25.40
C ALA A 314 34.97 -12.11 23.91
N ALA A 315 35.97 -12.07 23.02
CA ALA A 315 35.77 -12.45 21.61
C ALA A 315 35.41 -13.94 21.48
N GLU A 316 36.11 -14.81 22.22
CA GLU A 316 35.85 -16.26 22.24
C GLU A 316 34.46 -16.58 22.81
N GLU A 317 34.05 -15.94 23.91
CA GLU A 317 32.70 -16.05 24.47
C GLU A 317 31.63 -15.63 23.45
N SER A 318 31.87 -14.52 22.73
CA SER A 318 30.97 -14.05 21.66
C SER A 318 30.89 -15.05 20.50
N ARG A 319 32.02 -15.66 20.10
CA ARG A 319 32.06 -16.69 19.05
C ARG A 319 31.31 -17.97 19.45
N VAL A 320 31.44 -18.42 20.69
CA VAL A 320 30.70 -19.58 21.20
C VAL A 320 29.20 -19.29 21.18
N SER A 321 28.80 -18.12 21.70
CA SER A 321 27.40 -17.68 21.64
C SER A 321 26.87 -17.62 20.21
N ALA A 322 27.68 -17.17 19.23
CA ALA A 322 27.29 -17.17 17.83
C ALA A 322 27.01 -18.58 17.28
N GLU A 323 27.80 -19.57 17.67
CA GLU A 323 27.63 -20.99 17.27
C GLU A 323 26.34 -21.58 17.86
N ASP A 324 26.07 -21.31 19.14
CA ASP A 324 24.85 -21.79 19.82
C ASP A 324 23.58 -21.18 19.20
N LEU A 325 23.61 -19.88 18.92
CA LEU A 325 22.50 -19.16 18.28
C LEU A 325 22.26 -19.66 16.85
N TYR A 326 23.32 -19.94 16.10
CA TYR A 326 23.20 -20.53 14.76
C TYR A 326 22.57 -21.92 14.80
N SER A 327 23.01 -22.77 15.74
CA SER A 327 22.46 -24.11 15.95
C SER A 327 21.00 -24.07 16.40
N SER A 328 20.59 -22.97 17.02
CA SER A 328 19.20 -22.68 17.40
C SER A 328 18.40 -21.96 16.31
N GLU A 329 18.94 -21.88 15.08
CA GLU A 329 18.36 -21.18 13.92
C GLU A 329 18.08 -19.67 14.13
N LYS A 330 18.69 -19.07 15.16
CA LYS A 330 18.64 -17.63 15.43
C LYS A 330 19.75 -16.91 14.67
N TYR A 331 19.62 -16.91 13.34
CA TYR A 331 20.69 -16.44 12.45
C TYR A 331 21.02 -14.95 12.64
N GLU A 332 20.03 -14.07 12.85
CA GLU A 332 20.28 -12.64 13.12
C GLU A 332 21.14 -12.42 14.37
N ASP A 333 20.80 -13.10 15.47
CA ASP A 333 21.55 -13.02 16.72
C ASP A 333 22.96 -13.61 16.56
N SER A 334 23.08 -14.71 15.83
CA SER A 334 24.37 -15.34 15.50
C SER A 334 25.28 -14.40 14.71
N ILE A 335 24.73 -13.68 13.72
CA ILE A 335 25.45 -12.66 12.95
C ILE A 335 25.95 -11.56 13.89
N ALA A 336 25.09 -11.00 14.74
CA ALA A 336 25.47 -9.93 15.66
C ALA A 336 26.60 -10.36 16.62
N ARG A 337 26.56 -11.60 17.12
CA ARG A 337 27.61 -12.16 17.98
C ARG A 337 28.90 -12.45 17.23
N SER A 338 28.81 -12.89 15.98
CA SER A 338 29.97 -13.07 15.10
C SER A 338 30.65 -11.73 14.80
N GLU A 339 29.88 -10.69 14.49
CA GLU A 339 30.41 -9.33 14.25
C GLU A 339 31.10 -8.76 15.51
N GLU A 340 30.53 -9.00 16.69
CA GLU A 340 31.14 -8.59 17.96
C GLU A 340 32.45 -9.34 18.22
N ALA A 341 32.49 -10.65 17.97
CA ALA A 341 33.71 -11.44 18.07
C ALA A 341 34.81 -10.93 17.12
N ILE A 342 34.45 -10.59 15.87
CA ILE A 342 35.37 -9.99 14.89
C ILE A 342 35.89 -8.63 15.38
N ARG A 343 34.99 -7.79 15.90
CA ARG A 343 35.32 -6.45 16.44
C ARG A 343 36.32 -6.55 17.59
N LEU A 344 36.07 -7.43 18.56
CA LEU A 344 36.94 -7.65 19.72
C LEU A 344 38.29 -8.23 19.28
N SER A 345 38.29 -9.20 18.36
CA SER A 345 39.53 -9.76 17.80
C SER A 345 40.40 -8.69 17.14
N ARG A 346 39.81 -7.77 16.40
CA ARG A 346 40.53 -6.64 15.81
C ARG A 346 41.14 -5.72 16.87
N ILE A 347 40.42 -5.46 17.96
CA ILE A 347 40.96 -4.69 19.11
C ILE A 347 42.18 -5.39 19.70
N VAL A 348 42.14 -6.72 19.87
CA VAL A 348 43.28 -7.51 20.37
C VAL A 348 44.49 -7.41 19.42
N VAL A 349 44.26 -7.48 18.11
CA VAL A 349 45.32 -7.34 17.09
C VAL A 349 45.98 -5.96 17.15
N ASP A 350 45.19 -4.90 17.33
CA ASP A 350 45.67 -3.51 17.45
C ASP A 350 46.42 -3.29 18.78
N GLN A 351 45.88 -3.77 19.90
CA GLN A 351 46.53 -3.71 21.22
C GLN A 351 47.86 -4.48 21.23
N SER A 352 47.89 -5.65 20.58
CA SER A 352 49.10 -6.44 20.39
C SER A 352 50.12 -5.65 19.58
N ALA A 353 49.73 -5.04 18.46
CA ALA A 353 50.65 -4.22 17.66
C ALA A 353 51.23 -3.04 18.49
N GLU A 354 50.39 -2.33 19.24
CA GLU A 354 50.85 -1.22 20.09
C GLU A 354 51.78 -1.68 21.22
N LEU A 355 51.52 -2.85 21.81
CA LEU A 355 52.38 -3.44 22.83
C LEU A 355 53.75 -3.83 22.24
N ALA A 356 53.77 -4.45 21.05
CA ALA A 356 55.00 -4.78 20.35
C ALA A 356 55.86 -3.52 20.09
N GLU A 357 55.26 -2.47 19.51
CA GLU A 357 55.96 -1.19 19.27
C GLU A 357 56.49 -0.53 20.54
N ARG A 358 55.77 -0.65 21.67
CA ARG A 358 56.23 -0.12 22.96
C ARG A 358 57.42 -0.92 23.50
N MET A 359 57.40 -2.25 23.37
CA MET A 359 58.52 -3.10 23.77
C MET A 359 59.77 -2.89 22.92
N GLU A 360 59.61 -2.70 21.61
CA GLU A 360 60.72 -2.36 20.71
C GLU A 360 61.33 -0.99 21.02
N ARG A 361 60.50 0.01 21.33
CA ARG A 361 61.00 1.33 21.75
C ARG A 361 61.75 1.26 23.08
N LYS A 362 61.24 0.51 24.06
CA LYS A 362 61.92 0.34 25.36
C LYS A 362 63.26 -0.36 25.20
N THR A 363 63.31 -1.47 24.46
CA THR A 363 64.57 -2.18 24.17
C THR A 363 65.58 -1.32 23.38
N SER A 364 65.09 -0.45 22.48
CA SER A 364 65.93 0.51 21.76
C SER A 364 66.45 1.62 22.69
N SER A 365 65.61 2.12 23.59
CA SER A 365 65.98 3.12 24.61
C SER A 365 66.99 2.55 25.61
N ASP A 366 66.81 1.30 26.05
CA ASP A 366 67.71 0.61 26.97
C ASP A 366 69.08 0.33 26.31
N LYS A 367 69.11 0.04 25.00
CA LYS A 367 70.37 -0.07 24.23
C LYS A 367 71.11 1.26 24.07
N VAL A 368 70.39 2.38 23.98
CA VAL A 368 70.99 3.73 23.94
C VAL A 368 71.53 4.12 25.31
N ALA A 369 70.76 3.88 26.38
CA ALA A 369 71.20 4.14 27.75
C ALA A 369 72.42 3.31 28.18
N ASN A 370 72.59 2.10 27.63
CA ASN A 370 73.75 1.26 27.91
C ASN A 370 74.99 1.59 27.04
N ARG A 371 74.91 2.59 26.14
CA ARG A 371 76.05 3.09 25.36
C ARG A 371 76.76 4.27 26.04
N ASP A 372 76.11 4.93 26.99
CA ASP A 372 76.60 6.15 27.65
C ASP A 372 77.20 5.92 29.05
N THR A 373 77.67 4.71 29.34
CA THR A 373 78.41 4.41 30.59
C THR A 373 79.93 4.40 30.37
N LYS A 374 80.48 5.45 29.76
CA LYS A 374 81.91 5.80 29.94
C LYS A 374 82.23 7.26 29.63
N THR A 375 81.87 8.17 30.55
CA THR A 375 82.75 9.23 31.08
C THR A 375 82.01 9.99 32.17
N GLY A 376 82.77 10.39 33.20
CA GLY A 376 82.24 10.77 34.50
C GLY A 376 81.88 12.25 34.67
N LYS A 377 81.04 12.41 35.69
CA LYS A 377 81.18 13.30 36.86
C LYS A 377 80.65 14.75 36.82
N ASP A 378 79.93 15.01 37.92
CA ASP A 378 79.69 16.24 38.67
C ASP A 378 78.61 17.23 38.21
N GLY A 379 77.68 17.54 39.13
CA GLY A 379 76.85 18.74 39.08
C GLY A 379 75.47 18.63 39.72
N LYS A 380 75.37 19.03 40.99
CA LYS A 380 74.17 19.06 41.84
C LYS A 380 73.37 20.37 41.65
N THR A 381 72.07 20.30 41.93
CA THR A 381 71.13 21.33 42.45
C THR A 381 70.52 22.41 41.54
N ASP A 382 69.19 22.30 41.47
CA ASP A 382 68.16 23.27 41.86
C ASP A 382 67.54 24.24 40.85
N LYS A 383 66.23 24.42 41.07
CA LYS A 383 65.28 25.28 40.38
C LYS A 383 65.75 26.72 40.30
N THR A 384 65.53 27.36 39.15
CA THR A 384 64.90 28.68 39.12
C THR A 384 64.29 28.95 37.75
N GLU A 385 63.14 29.60 37.77
CA GLU A 385 62.51 30.25 36.63
C GLU A 385 63.49 31.19 35.92
N THR A 386 63.41 31.25 34.59
CA THR A 386 63.59 32.53 33.91
C THR A 386 62.82 32.51 32.60
N THR A 387 61.94 33.49 32.52
CA THR A 387 61.39 34.12 31.33
C THR A 387 62.40 34.20 30.19
N ASP A 388 61.95 33.88 28.98
CA ASP A 388 62.26 34.74 27.85
C ASP A 388 61.18 34.62 26.77
N GLY A 389 60.49 35.74 26.56
CA GLY A 389 59.52 35.90 25.51
C GLY A 389 60.21 35.95 24.16
N LYS A 390 59.65 35.22 23.20
CA LYS A 390 59.71 35.63 21.79
C LYS A 390 58.30 35.73 21.24
N ASN A 391 57.94 37.00 21.06
CA ASN A 391 56.76 37.56 20.45
C ASN A 391 56.46 36.87 19.11
N SER A 392 55.37 36.12 19.03
CA SER A 392 54.73 35.78 17.76
C SER A 392 53.40 36.49 17.75
N SER A 393 53.31 37.60 17.02
CA SER A 393 52.08 38.33 16.76
C SER A 393 51.01 37.34 16.26
N GLN A 394 49.99 37.09 17.07
CA GLN A 394 48.91 36.18 16.72
C GLN A 394 48.09 36.84 15.60
N LYS A 395 48.21 36.33 14.37
CA LYS A 395 47.43 36.77 13.22
C LYS A 395 46.02 36.18 13.33
N TRP A 396 45.00 37.02 13.15
CA TRP A 396 43.59 36.64 13.22
C TRP A 396 43.02 36.53 11.81
N GLY A 397 42.28 35.45 11.51
CA GLY A 397 41.60 35.26 10.23
C GLY A 397 40.28 36.05 10.14
N GLU A 398 39.74 36.21 8.93
CA GLU A 398 38.44 36.88 8.67
C GLU A 398 37.26 36.25 9.43
N ASP A 399 37.40 34.99 9.86
CA ASP A 399 36.39 34.27 10.64
C ASP A 399 36.48 34.55 12.15
N GLY A 400 37.38 35.44 12.59
CA GLY A 400 37.55 35.78 14.00
C GLY A 400 38.20 34.67 14.83
N LEU A 401 38.87 33.69 14.17
CA LEU A 401 39.67 32.67 14.84
C LEU A 401 41.18 32.93 14.62
N PRO A 402 42.05 32.51 15.56
CA PRO A 402 43.50 32.59 15.37
C PRO A 402 43.96 31.71 14.22
N GLU A 403 45.05 32.10 13.57
CA GLU A 403 45.64 31.33 12.46
C GLU A 403 45.83 29.84 12.81
N GLY A 404 45.26 28.96 11.99
CA GLY A 404 45.30 27.50 12.16
C GLY A 404 44.15 26.88 12.95
N TRP A 405 43.24 27.68 13.53
CA TRP A 405 41.99 27.17 14.12
C TRP A 405 40.89 27.04 13.06
N LYS A 406 40.03 26.03 13.20
CA LYS A 406 38.90 25.80 12.29
C LYS A 406 37.61 25.54 13.07
N ARG A 407 36.46 25.94 12.51
CA ARG A 407 35.13 25.49 12.97
C ARG A 407 34.69 24.25 12.20
N TYR A 408 34.09 23.30 12.91
CA TYR A 408 33.53 22.08 12.34
C TYR A 408 32.13 21.84 12.86
N VAL A 409 31.18 21.61 11.96
CA VAL A 409 29.81 21.22 12.29
C VAL A 409 29.72 19.70 12.20
N VAL A 410 29.36 19.05 13.30
CA VAL A 410 29.22 17.59 13.36
C VAL A 410 28.12 17.13 12.40
N ARG A 411 28.43 16.16 11.53
CA ARG A 411 27.51 15.69 10.48
C ARG A 411 26.83 14.40 10.90
N LYS A 412 25.54 14.26 10.56
CA LYS A 412 24.83 12.97 10.59
C LYS A 412 25.20 12.19 9.33
N LYS A 413 26.14 11.25 9.43
CA LYS A 413 26.61 10.42 8.30
C LYS A 413 26.82 8.98 8.75
N VAL A 414 26.90 8.03 7.83
CA VAL A 414 27.26 6.63 8.13
C VAL A 414 28.64 6.34 7.55
N PRO A 415 29.63 5.93 8.36
CA PRO A 415 29.56 5.78 9.81
C PRO A 415 29.62 7.15 10.55
N ALA A 416 28.93 7.27 11.69
CA ALA A 416 28.71 8.52 12.44
C ALA A 416 29.97 9.33 12.74
N ASP A 417 29.88 10.66 12.78
CA ASP A 417 31.02 11.46 13.23
C ASP A 417 31.33 11.17 14.71
N CYS A 418 32.61 10.99 15.00
CA CYS A 418 33.16 10.95 16.35
C CYS A 418 34.46 11.77 16.36
N LEU A 419 34.92 12.23 17.52
CA LEU A 419 36.13 13.06 17.63
C LEU A 419 37.35 12.44 16.93
N TRP A 420 37.46 11.11 17.02
CA TRP A 420 38.49 10.32 16.35
C TRP A 420 38.43 10.41 14.82
N ARG A 421 37.22 10.32 14.25
CA ARG A 421 37.00 10.37 12.80
C ARG A 421 37.13 11.79 12.25
N ILE A 422 36.75 12.80 13.04
CA ILE A 422 36.99 14.21 12.73
C ILE A 422 38.49 14.48 12.70
N ALA A 423 39.25 14.03 13.70
CA ALA A 423 40.71 14.16 13.71
C ALA A 423 41.39 13.45 12.52
N LYS A 424 40.90 12.26 12.15
CA LYS A 424 41.42 11.47 11.03
C LYS A 424 41.26 12.15 9.66
N ASP A 425 40.27 13.03 9.50
CA ASP A 425 40.03 13.71 8.22
C ASP A 425 41.27 14.51 7.80
N LYS A 426 41.71 14.32 6.54
CA LYS A 426 42.89 15.00 5.97
C LYS A 426 42.74 16.53 5.97
N ARG A 427 41.50 17.04 5.99
CA ARG A 427 41.21 18.48 6.08
C ARG A 427 41.53 19.08 7.44
N HIS A 428 41.70 18.24 8.47
CA HIS A 428 41.94 18.65 9.85
C HIS A 428 43.36 18.29 10.27
N TYR A 429 43.59 17.04 10.68
CA TYR A 429 44.92 16.57 11.08
C TYR A 429 45.46 15.43 10.23
N GLY A 430 44.60 14.74 9.48
CA GLY A 430 44.99 13.51 8.77
C GLY A 430 45.38 12.35 9.69
N THR A 431 45.21 12.51 11.01
CA THR A 431 45.56 11.50 12.02
C THR A 431 44.52 11.49 13.12
N SER A 432 44.03 10.30 13.44
CA SER A 432 43.06 10.14 14.49
C SER A 432 43.63 10.37 15.89
N LYS A 433 44.96 10.25 16.07
CA LYS A 433 45.65 10.37 17.37
C LYS A 433 45.44 11.74 18.04
N LEU A 434 45.08 12.77 17.28
CA LEU A 434 44.90 14.14 17.76
C LEU A 434 43.47 14.49 18.18
N TRP A 435 42.57 13.50 18.31
CA TRP A 435 41.19 13.71 18.76
C TRP A 435 41.09 14.36 20.15
N LYS A 436 42.03 14.04 21.05
CA LYS A 436 42.08 14.63 22.41
C LYS A 436 42.26 16.16 22.37
N ARG A 437 42.94 16.69 21.35
CA ARG A 437 43.10 18.15 21.17
C ARG A 437 41.77 18.82 20.84
N ILE A 438 40.93 18.16 20.04
CA ILE A 438 39.58 18.65 19.74
C ILE A 438 38.74 18.65 21.03
N TYR A 439 38.81 17.58 21.82
CA TYR A 439 38.12 17.53 23.12
C TYR A 439 38.58 18.65 24.06
N GLU A 440 39.89 18.85 24.22
CA GLU A 440 40.46 19.89 25.08
C GLU A 440 40.00 21.31 24.70
N ALA A 441 39.97 21.61 23.41
CA ALA A 441 39.50 22.91 22.91
C ALA A 441 37.99 23.14 23.13
N ASN A 442 37.22 22.07 23.35
CA ASN A 442 35.77 22.11 23.48
C ASN A 442 35.25 21.55 24.80
N ARG A 443 36.07 21.45 25.87
CA ARG A 443 35.62 20.90 27.16
C ARG A 443 34.38 21.60 27.73
N GLY A 444 34.17 22.87 27.41
CA GLY A 444 32.95 23.60 27.81
C GLY A 444 31.68 23.18 27.05
N LYS A 445 31.80 22.48 25.92
CA LYS A 445 30.68 22.04 25.05
C LYS A 445 30.53 20.52 24.97
N ILE A 446 31.58 19.77 25.28
CA ILE A 446 31.59 18.30 25.26
C ILE A 446 31.88 17.84 26.68
N ARG A 447 30.85 17.35 27.39
CA ARG A 447 31.01 16.74 28.72
C ARG A 447 31.57 15.32 28.63
N ASN A 448 31.02 14.50 27.73
CA ASN A 448 31.47 13.14 27.48
C ASN A 448 32.23 13.07 26.14
N PRO A 449 33.54 12.73 26.12
CA PRO A 449 34.33 12.67 24.89
C PRO A 449 33.80 11.68 23.83
N ASN A 450 33.01 10.69 24.25
CA ASN A 450 32.47 9.65 23.38
C ASN A 450 31.11 10.02 22.76
N LEU A 451 30.50 11.15 23.16
CA LEU A 451 29.18 11.56 22.72
C LEU A 451 29.23 12.97 22.13
N ILE A 452 28.99 13.08 20.82
CA ILE A 452 28.81 14.34 20.10
C ILE A 452 27.56 14.24 19.22
N PHE A 453 26.84 15.34 19.07
CA PHE A 453 25.54 15.37 18.38
C PHE A 453 25.65 16.01 17.01
N PRO A 454 24.86 15.58 16.01
CA PRO A 454 24.75 16.29 14.74
C PRO A 454 24.42 17.78 14.92
N LYS A 455 24.92 18.62 14.02
CA LYS A 455 24.83 20.10 14.04
C LYS A 455 25.60 20.79 15.17
N GLN A 456 26.23 20.06 16.09
CA GLN A 456 27.09 20.64 17.12
C GLN A 456 28.33 21.31 16.49
N VAL A 457 28.64 22.55 16.89
CA VAL A 457 29.79 23.32 16.37
C VAL A 457 31.00 23.18 17.29
N LEU A 458 32.05 22.54 16.78
CA LEU A 458 33.31 22.28 17.46
C LEU A 458 34.45 23.15 16.92
N LEU A 459 35.35 23.55 17.81
CA LEU A 459 36.62 24.20 17.47
C LEU A 459 37.71 23.15 17.28
N ILE A 460 38.39 23.18 16.15
CA ILE A 460 39.53 22.32 15.86
C ILE A 460 40.79 23.19 15.99
N PRO A 461 41.62 23.00 17.04
CA PRO A 461 42.87 23.73 17.19
C PRO A 461 43.89 23.31 16.12
N PRO A 462 45.01 24.04 15.94
CA PRO A 462 46.09 23.61 15.06
C PRO A 462 46.75 22.31 15.57
N ALA A 463 47.35 21.54 14.65
CA ALA A 463 48.00 20.26 14.96
C ALA A 463 49.18 20.40 15.94
N LYS A 464 49.84 21.56 15.95
CA LYS A 464 50.90 21.95 16.88
C LYS A 464 50.54 23.32 17.48
N GLY A 465 50.85 23.54 18.76
CA GLY A 465 50.52 24.78 19.48
C GLY A 465 49.42 24.62 20.54
N PRO A 466 48.87 25.73 21.08
CA PRO A 466 47.95 25.73 22.21
C PRO A 466 46.57 25.14 21.86
N THR A 467 45.99 24.38 22.80
CA THR A 467 44.64 23.79 22.67
C THR A 467 43.55 24.60 23.36
N LYS A 468 43.91 25.67 24.09
CA LYS A 468 42.97 26.57 24.75
C LYS A 468 42.85 27.88 23.99
N PHE A 469 41.62 28.23 23.61
CA PHE A 469 41.29 29.52 23.01
C PHE A 469 40.87 30.50 24.11
N ASP A 470 41.72 31.49 24.40
CA ASP A 470 41.40 32.55 25.36
C ASP A 470 40.63 33.67 24.65
N LYS A 471 39.31 33.71 24.89
CA LYS A 471 38.39 34.70 24.29
C LYS A 471 38.73 36.14 24.69
N THR A 472 39.51 36.35 25.76
CA THR A 472 39.84 37.70 26.27
C THR A 472 40.85 38.46 25.40
N LYS A 473 41.53 37.76 24.46
CA LYS A 473 42.50 38.36 23.52
C LYS A 473 41.94 38.68 22.13
N ALA A 474 40.64 38.49 21.90
CA ALA A 474 39.99 38.76 20.62
C ALA A 474 39.71 40.25 20.41
N PRO A 475 40.01 40.82 19.23
CA PRO A 475 39.64 42.21 18.93
C PRO A 475 38.10 42.35 18.91
N SER A 476 37.59 43.22 19.76
CA SER A 476 36.16 43.50 19.91
C SER A 476 35.63 44.32 18.73
N LYS A 477 34.84 43.71 17.83
CA LYS A 477 33.90 44.46 16.97
C LYS A 477 32.55 43.75 16.78
N LYS A 478 31.53 44.51 17.23
CA LYS A 478 30.10 44.63 16.90
C LYS A 478 29.31 43.45 16.26
N LYS A 479 28.19 43.15 16.93
CA LYS A 479 27.06 42.27 16.61
C LYS A 479 26.34 42.64 15.28
N PRO A 480 25.88 41.62 14.52
CA PRO A 480 24.44 41.44 14.25
C PRO A 480 24.02 40.00 14.63
N ALA A 481 23.03 39.84 15.51
CA ALA A 481 21.63 39.50 15.23
C ALA A 481 21.39 37.96 15.06
N ALA A 482 20.87 37.39 16.16
CA ALA A 482 20.07 36.18 16.33
C ALA A 482 20.37 34.92 15.49
N ALA A 483 20.95 33.92 16.15
CA ALA A 483 20.66 32.50 15.89
C ALA A 483 20.67 31.78 17.25
N GLU A 484 19.47 31.32 17.63
CA GLU A 484 19.06 30.61 18.84
C GLU A 484 20.11 29.69 19.49
N GLU A 485 20.28 29.91 20.79
CA GLU A 485 20.71 28.91 21.76
C GLU A 485 19.71 27.74 21.75
N VAL A 486 20.22 26.53 21.55
CA VAL A 486 19.48 25.31 21.89
C VAL A 486 20.12 24.78 23.18
N GLU A 487 19.44 25.05 24.29
CA GLU A 487 19.77 24.52 25.61
C GLU A 487 19.70 23.00 25.63
N ALA A 488 20.60 22.39 26.39
CA ALA A 488 20.64 20.97 26.67
C ALA A 488 19.60 20.63 27.74
N ILE A 489 18.66 19.74 27.42
CA ILE A 489 17.79 19.10 28.41
C ILE A 489 18.23 17.65 28.58
N GLU A 490 18.56 17.29 29.81
CA GLU A 490 18.79 15.94 30.30
C GLU A 490 17.78 15.72 31.43
N GLN A 491 16.93 14.69 31.36
CA GLN A 491 16.58 13.80 32.48
C GLN A 491 15.58 12.69 32.09
N ASN A 492 15.94 11.48 32.52
CA ASN A 492 15.08 10.30 32.65
C ASN A 492 14.04 10.50 33.78
N GLN A 493 12.77 10.16 33.54
CA GLN A 493 11.90 9.40 34.45
C GLN A 493 10.54 9.08 33.79
N LYS A 494 9.98 7.91 34.12
CA LYS A 494 8.67 7.33 33.74
C LYS A 494 7.98 6.88 35.06
N PRO A 495 6.66 6.64 35.17
CA PRO A 495 5.48 7.38 34.69
C PRO A 495 4.50 7.72 35.84
N ALA A 496 3.54 8.62 35.63
CA ALA A 496 2.26 8.61 36.35
C ALA A 496 1.14 9.24 35.51
N THR A 497 0.02 8.51 35.47
CA THR A 497 -1.36 8.87 35.13
C THR A 497 -1.79 10.28 35.56
N THR A 498 -2.64 10.97 34.79
CA THR A 498 -4.12 11.09 34.96
C THR A 498 -4.66 12.25 34.09
N GLU A 499 -5.85 12.04 33.52
CA GLU A 499 -6.92 12.97 33.05
C GLU A 499 -6.63 14.44 32.66
N GLU A 500 -7.17 14.83 31.51
CA GLU A 500 -7.85 16.11 31.20
C GLU A 500 -8.73 15.83 29.97
N ALA A 501 -10.07 15.77 30.04
CA ALA A 501 -11.07 16.79 30.33
C ALA A 501 -11.08 17.94 29.29
N GLU A 502 -12.10 17.91 28.45
CA GLU A 502 -12.47 18.94 27.45
C GLU A 502 -12.95 20.24 28.12
N PRO A 503 -12.92 21.40 27.42
CA PRO A 503 -13.73 22.55 27.76
C PRO A 503 -14.94 22.68 26.82
N GLU A 504 -16.12 22.78 27.42
CA GLU A 504 -17.36 23.23 26.79
C GLU A 504 -17.37 24.74 26.52
N THR A 505 -18.09 25.14 25.47
CA THR A 505 -18.77 26.44 25.38
C THR A 505 -20.21 26.28 24.85
N GLY A 506 -21.17 26.24 25.79
CA GLY A 506 -22.41 27.02 25.88
C GLY A 506 -23.42 27.14 24.72
N GLY A 507 -24.70 26.87 25.03
CA GLY A 507 -25.84 27.68 24.56
C GLY A 507 -27.18 26.96 24.30
N GLU A 508 -28.06 26.96 25.31
CA GLU A 508 -29.54 27.09 25.28
C GLU A 508 -30.40 26.12 24.43
N ASP A 509 -31.20 25.25 25.08
CA ASP A 509 -32.61 25.54 25.41
C ASP A 509 -33.31 24.33 26.08
N ALA A 510 -34.23 24.64 26.99
CA ALA A 510 -34.92 23.70 27.87
C ALA A 510 -36.27 23.23 27.28
N GLU A 511 -36.57 21.93 27.35
CA GLU A 511 -37.95 21.51 27.59
C GLU A 511 -38.08 20.11 28.22
N SER A 512 -39.11 20.01 29.04
CA SER A 512 -39.36 19.06 30.12
C SER A 512 -40.03 17.73 29.69
N LYS A 513 -39.76 16.61 30.41
CA LYS A 513 -40.71 15.85 31.27
C LYS A 513 -40.40 14.35 31.40
N LYS A 514 -40.57 13.91 32.66
CA LYS A 514 -41.07 12.59 33.15
C LYS A 514 -40.15 11.36 33.13
N LYS A 515 -39.41 11.24 34.25
CA LYS A 515 -39.50 10.18 35.28
C LYS A 515 -40.47 9.02 34.99
N ASN A 516 -39.96 7.79 34.98
CA ASN A 516 -40.52 6.72 35.80
C ASN A 516 -39.44 5.69 36.16
N GLU A 517 -39.38 5.46 37.46
CA GLU A 517 -38.56 4.53 38.23
C GLU A 517 -39.44 3.30 38.50
N VAL A 518 -38.86 2.11 38.66
CA VAL A 518 -39.05 1.23 39.83
C VAL A 518 -38.38 -0.13 39.58
N LYS A 519 -37.71 -0.54 40.65
CA LYS A 519 -36.87 -1.70 40.88
C LYS A 519 -37.71 -2.85 41.48
N GLU A 520 -37.17 -4.06 41.38
CA GLU A 520 -37.52 -5.40 41.91
C GLU A 520 -38.29 -5.49 43.25
N PRO A 521 -38.85 -6.67 43.60
CA PRO A 521 -38.07 -7.62 44.41
C PRO A 521 -38.27 -9.13 44.11
N GLU A 522 -37.30 -9.91 44.60
CA GLU A 522 -37.23 -11.38 44.71
C GLU A 522 -38.26 -12.00 45.69
N THR A 523 -38.57 -13.30 45.54
CA THR A 523 -38.54 -14.31 46.65
C THR A 523 -38.65 -15.78 46.14
N SER A 524 -37.63 -16.56 46.51
CA SER A 524 -37.47 -17.98 46.91
C SER A 524 -38.59 -19.06 46.90
N GLY A 525 -38.17 -20.30 46.56
CA GLY A 525 -38.49 -21.60 47.22
C GLY A 525 -39.63 -22.43 46.61
N ASP A 526 -39.63 -23.77 46.53
CA ASP A 526 -38.65 -24.85 46.75
C ASP A 526 -39.27 -26.16 46.21
N GLU A 527 -38.39 -27.12 45.88
CA GLU A 527 -38.54 -28.60 45.80
C GLU A 527 -39.53 -29.39 44.88
N ALA A 528 -38.89 -30.39 44.21
CA ALA A 528 -39.24 -31.81 44.04
C ALA A 528 -39.99 -32.31 42.79
N GLY A 529 -39.37 -33.30 42.10
CA GLY A 529 -40.09 -34.48 41.58
C GLY A 529 -39.81 -34.95 40.15
N SER A 530 -38.77 -35.79 40.01
CA SER A 530 -38.69 -37.04 39.23
C SER A 530 -38.93 -37.13 37.70
N GLU A 531 -37.96 -37.83 37.09
CA GLU A 531 -38.08 -38.97 36.14
C GLU A 531 -37.69 -38.82 34.65
N ALA A 532 -36.64 -39.60 34.34
CA ALA A 532 -36.45 -40.48 33.17
C ALA A 532 -35.62 -40.00 31.95
N ALA A 533 -34.47 -40.67 31.82
CA ALA A 533 -33.57 -40.80 30.65
C ALA A 533 -34.20 -41.73 29.55
N PRO A 534 -33.56 -42.09 28.40
CA PRO A 534 -32.18 -42.60 28.21
C PRO A 534 -31.37 -41.84 27.12
N GLU A 535 -30.04 -41.72 27.20
CA GLU A 535 -28.91 -42.65 26.91
C GLU A 535 -28.55 -42.86 25.42
N GLU A 536 -27.30 -42.51 25.14
CA GLU A 536 -26.45 -42.84 23.98
C GLU A 536 -25.97 -44.30 24.05
N GLU A 537 -25.69 -44.95 22.91
CA GLU A 537 -24.32 -45.39 22.53
C GLU A 537 -24.27 -46.34 21.29
N ASN A 538 -23.23 -46.11 20.49
CA ASN A 538 -22.34 -47.02 19.72
C ASN A 538 -22.80 -47.97 18.60
N ALA A 539 -22.20 -47.68 17.42
CA ALA A 539 -21.39 -48.53 16.54
C ALA A 539 -21.69 -50.03 16.38
N GLU A 540 -21.82 -50.48 15.12
CA GLU A 540 -20.96 -51.56 14.59
C GLU A 540 -21.03 -51.66 13.05
N GLU A 541 -19.90 -52.11 12.52
CA GLU A 541 -19.47 -52.36 11.16
C GLU A 541 -20.02 -53.73 10.69
N GLU A 542 -20.41 -53.90 9.41
CA GLU A 542 -20.15 -55.14 8.65
C GLU A 542 -20.60 -55.05 7.18
N ASN A 543 -19.66 -55.41 6.29
CA ASN A 543 -19.87 -55.81 4.91
C ASN A 543 -19.67 -57.34 4.87
N PRO A 544 -20.43 -58.10 4.05
CA PRO A 544 -19.72 -58.89 3.05
C PRO A 544 -20.45 -59.07 1.69
N GLU A 545 -19.62 -59.08 0.65
CA GLU A 545 -19.60 -59.94 -0.55
C GLU A 545 -20.88 -60.51 -1.22
N ASN A 546 -20.96 -60.22 -2.52
CA ASN A 546 -21.04 -61.16 -3.65
C ASN A 546 -22.27 -62.08 -3.81
N LEU A 547 -23.05 -61.87 -4.87
CA LEU A 547 -23.69 -62.93 -5.69
C LEU A 547 -24.30 -62.34 -6.97
N GLN A 548 -23.64 -62.67 -8.10
CA GLN A 548 -24.14 -62.86 -9.48
C GLN A 548 -24.82 -61.72 -10.25
#